data_AF-A0A953DME6-F1
#
_entry.id   AF-A0A953DME6-F1
#
_cell.length_a   1.000
_cell.length_b   1.000
_cell.length_c   1.000
_cell.angle_alpha   90.00
_cell.angle_beta   90.00
_cell.angle_gamma   90.00
#
_symmetry.space_group_name_H-M   'P 1'
#
loop_
_entity.id
_entity.type
_entity.pdbx_description
1 polymer ?
#
loop_
_entity_poly.entity_id
_entity_poly.type
_entity_poly.pdbx_seq_one_letter_code
_entity_poly.pdbx_strand_id
1 'polypeptide(L)'
;MATTNQGNTTRSNTQSGSTGSLSVLSRQSGSSHHSSVGVGPKFVPALSEDEAIGQARLLKALADPTRLRILSLLSRYEGEVCVFEIVESFTLEQPTISHHLRILRDAGLVDCRKKGLWAYYYVRREALNRARDVISGIVS
;
A
#
# COMPACT_ATOMS: atom_id res chain seq x y z
N MET A 1 10.86 33.49 33.99
CA MET A 1 10.00 33.71 35.19
C MET A 1 8.66 33.07 34.92
N ALA A 2 8.21 32.22 35.85
CA ALA A 2 6.86 31.64 36.00
C ALA A 2 6.39 30.68 34.86
N THR A 3 5.74 29.53 35.06
CA THR A 3 5.27 28.68 36.19
C THR A 3 4.63 27.46 35.48
N THR A 4 4.96 26.19 35.79
CA THR A 4 4.22 25.28 36.69
C THR A 4 3.26 24.26 36.01
N ASN A 5 3.52 22.99 36.34
CA ASN A 5 2.69 21.77 36.52
C ASN A 5 1.85 21.09 35.42
N GLN A 6 2.25 19.84 35.15
CA GLN A 6 1.63 18.56 35.53
C GLN A 6 0.10 18.49 35.77
N GLY A 7 -0.52 17.47 35.17
CA GLY A 7 -1.83 16.95 35.57
C GLY A 7 -2.17 15.62 34.89
N ASN A 8 -1.72 14.51 35.49
CA ASN A 8 -2.20 13.14 35.23
C ASN A 8 -3.52 12.92 36.00
N THR A 9 -4.51 12.20 35.47
CA THR A 9 -5.48 11.44 36.29
C THR A 9 -6.16 10.34 35.47
N THR A 10 -5.76 9.10 35.76
CA THR A 10 -6.52 7.87 35.53
C THR A 10 -7.44 7.60 36.75
N ARG A 11 -8.72 7.32 36.53
CA ARG A 11 -9.68 6.73 37.49
C ARG A 11 -10.63 5.85 36.67
N SER A 12 -10.61 4.51 36.73
CA SER A 12 -10.94 3.54 37.80
C SER A 12 -12.44 3.21 37.93
N ASN A 13 -12.71 1.90 38.05
CA ASN A 13 -13.83 1.22 38.76
C ASN A 13 -15.19 1.07 38.05
N THR A 14 -16.01 0.02 38.21
CA THR A 14 -15.97 -1.39 38.71
C THR A 14 -17.43 -1.87 38.73
N GLN A 15 -17.68 -3.17 38.46
CA GLN A 15 -18.73 -4.06 39.05
C GLN A 15 -20.22 -3.65 38.84
N SER A 16 -21.25 -4.49 38.87
CA SER A 16 -21.48 -5.85 39.38
C SER A 16 -22.87 -6.35 38.93
N GLY A 17 -23.11 -7.66 39.05
CA GLY A 17 -24.45 -8.28 39.20
C GLY A 17 -25.08 -8.77 37.89
N SER A 18 -25.84 -9.86 37.82
CA SER A 18 -26.49 -10.66 38.85
C SER A 18 -26.95 -11.98 38.23
N THR A 19 -26.98 -13.01 39.07
CA THR A 19 -27.42 -14.39 38.88
C THR A 19 -28.89 -14.54 38.44
N GLY A 20 -29.17 -15.58 37.65
CA GLY A 20 -30.52 -16.02 37.29
C GLY A 20 -30.53 -17.50 36.88
N SER A 21 -31.09 -18.33 37.76
CA SER A 21 -31.23 -19.80 37.75
C SER A 21 -31.99 -20.44 36.58
N LEU A 22 -31.57 -21.67 36.23
CA LEU A 22 -32.35 -22.93 36.05
C LEU A 22 -33.51 -22.96 35.02
N SER A 23 -33.81 -24.02 34.26
CA SER A 23 -33.24 -25.32 33.93
C SER A 23 -34.27 -26.04 33.01
N VAL A 24 -33.81 -27.03 32.23
CA VAL A 24 -34.59 -28.16 31.65
C VAL A 24 -35.40 -27.90 30.36
N LEU A 25 -34.95 -28.50 29.26
CA LEU A 25 -35.61 -29.65 28.61
C LEU A 25 -34.72 -30.22 27.50
N SER A 26 -34.15 -31.40 27.79
CA SER A 26 -33.62 -32.30 26.78
C SER A 26 -34.76 -32.89 25.98
N ARG A 27 -34.65 -32.92 24.65
CA ARG A 27 -35.37 -33.88 23.79
C ARG A 27 -34.57 -34.16 22.51
N GLN A 28 -34.22 -35.44 22.39
CA GLN A 28 -33.72 -36.26 21.26
C GLN A 28 -33.52 -35.56 19.90
N SER A 29 -32.32 -35.60 19.33
CA SER A 29 -31.74 -36.75 18.58
C SER A 29 -32.51 -37.07 17.29
N GLY A 30 -32.44 -36.17 16.32
CA GLY A 30 -32.56 -36.50 14.90
C GLY A 30 -31.17 -36.44 14.28
N SER A 31 -30.50 -37.61 14.17
CA SER A 31 -29.26 -37.74 13.40
C SER A 31 -29.60 -37.78 11.91
N SER A 32 -29.69 -36.61 11.29
CA SER A 32 -29.55 -36.48 9.85
C SER A 32 -28.08 -36.24 9.54
N HIS A 33 -27.34 -37.33 9.34
CA HIS A 33 -26.04 -37.31 8.67
C HIS A 33 -26.23 -36.89 7.21
N HIS A 34 -26.52 -35.61 6.97
CA HIS A 34 -26.17 -35.00 5.71
C HIS A 34 -24.69 -34.62 5.85
N SER A 35 -23.80 -35.54 5.44
CA SER A 35 -22.42 -35.20 5.16
C SER A 35 -22.43 -34.12 4.08
N SER A 36 -22.45 -32.86 4.49
CA SER A 36 -22.10 -31.75 3.62
C SER A 36 -20.63 -31.95 3.28
N VAL A 37 -20.38 -32.67 2.18
CA VAL A 37 -19.09 -32.62 1.51
C VAL A 37 -18.98 -31.18 1.02
N GLY A 38 -18.44 -30.33 1.89
CA GLY A 38 -18.13 -28.94 1.59
C GLY A 38 -17.02 -28.95 0.56
N VAL A 39 -17.39 -28.98 -0.72
CA VAL A 39 -16.44 -28.77 -1.81
C VAL A 39 -16.17 -27.27 -1.84
N GLY A 40 -15.21 -26.84 -1.02
CA GLY A 40 -14.62 -25.51 -1.16
C GLY A 40 -14.03 -25.33 -2.56
N PRO A 41 -13.78 -24.08 -2.98
CA PRO A 41 -13.21 -23.81 -4.29
C PRO A 41 -11.86 -24.53 -4.46
N LYS A 42 -11.72 -25.27 -5.57
CA LYS A 42 -10.46 -25.97 -5.93
C LYS A 42 -9.31 -25.00 -6.23
N PHE A 43 -9.64 -23.77 -6.58
CA PHE A 43 -8.69 -22.73 -6.94
C PHE A 43 -8.95 -21.51 -6.04
N VAL A 44 -7.96 -21.18 -5.23
CA VAL A 44 -7.98 -20.01 -4.34
C VAL A 44 -6.83 -19.11 -4.76
N PRO A 45 -7.08 -17.80 -5.02
CA PRO A 45 -6.01 -16.85 -5.27
C PRO A 45 -5.02 -16.82 -4.11
N ALA A 46 -3.72 -16.81 -4.42
CA ALA A 46 -2.67 -16.68 -3.40
C ALA A 46 -2.60 -15.27 -2.80
N LEU A 47 -3.07 -14.27 -3.54
CA LEU A 47 -3.16 -12.87 -3.09
C LEU A 47 -4.55 -12.58 -2.56
N SER A 48 -4.63 -11.86 -1.45
CA SER A 48 -5.88 -11.24 -1.03
C SER A 48 -6.30 -10.12 -1.98
N GLU A 49 -7.58 -9.74 -1.94
CA GLU A 49 -8.12 -8.67 -2.78
C GLU A 49 -7.43 -7.32 -2.52
N ASP A 50 -7.21 -6.97 -1.25
CA ASP A 50 -6.52 -5.73 -0.87
C ASP A 50 -5.06 -5.68 -1.35
N GLU A 51 -4.34 -6.80 -1.24
CA GLU A 51 -2.98 -6.93 -1.77
C GLU A 51 -2.97 -6.77 -3.29
N ALA A 52 -3.90 -7.44 -3.99
CA ALA A 52 -4.01 -7.35 -5.44
C ALA A 52 -4.30 -5.92 -5.91
N ILE A 53 -5.19 -5.19 -5.23
CA ILE A 53 -5.48 -3.78 -5.54
C ILE A 53 -4.23 -2.91 -5.35
N GLY A 54 -3.51 -3.08 -4.24
CA GLY A 54 -2.28 -2.33 -3.96
C GLY A 54 -1.18 -2.60 -4.99
N GLN A 55 -0.96 -3.87 -5.33
CA GLN A 55 0.02 -4.29 -6.33
C GLN A 55 -0.36 -3.82 -7.74
N ALA A 56 -1.64 -3.91 -8.11
CA ALA A 56 -2.15 -3.43 -9.39
C ALA A 56 -1.94 -1.92 -9.55
N ARG A 57 -2.16 -1.11 -8.50
CA ARG A 57 -1.89 0.33 -8.53
C ARG A 57 -0.42 0.64 -8.81
N LEU A 58 0.50 -0.09 -8.17
CA LEU A 58 1.94 0.04 -8.38
C LEU A 58 2.32 -0.31 -9.83
N LEU A 59 1.87 -1.47 -10.33
CA LEU A 59 2.15 -1.92 -11.70
C LEU A 59 1.51 -1.00 -12.74
N LYS A 60 0.32 -0.44 -12.48
CA LYS A 60 -0.34 0.51 -13.38
C LYS A 60 0.46 1.81 -13.53
N ALA A 61 1.13 2.26 -12.48
CA ALA A 61 2.05 3.39 -12.57
C ALA A 61 3.29 3.07 -13.40
N LEU A 62 3.71 1.80 -13.50
CA LEU A 62 4.80 1.37 -14.37
C LEU A 62 4.36 1.13 -15.83
N ALA A 63 3.08 0.80 -16.06
CA ALA A 63 2.56 0.42 -17.38
C ALA A 63 2.34 1.62 -18.34
N ASP A 64 3.39 2.40 -18.59
CA ASP A 64 3.41 3.51 -19.54
C ASP A 64 4.83 3.76 -20.07
N PRO A 65 5.00 3.94 -21.40
CA PRO A 65 6.31 4.08 -22.01
C PRO A 65 7.12 5.28 -21.48
N THR A 66 6.48 6.43 -21.29
CA THR A 66 7.15 7.63 -20.81
C THR A 66 7.59 7.46 -19.37
N ARG A 67 6.75 6.89 -18.51
CA ARG A 67 7.07 6.62 -17.11
C ARG A 67 8.22 5.63 -16.95
N LEU A 68 8.25 4.57 -17.76
CA LEU A 68 9.39 3.62 -17.77
C LEU A 68 10.69 4.31 -18.20
N ARG A 69 10.65 5.19 -19.21
CA ARG A 69 11.81 5.96 -19.63
C ARG A 69 12.29 6.93 -18.55
N ILE A 70 11.37 7.62 -17.85
CA ILE A 70 11.72 8.50 -16.71
C ILE A 70 12.40 7.68 -15.60
N LEU A 71 11.81 6.54 -15.21
CA LEU A 71 12.39 5.68 -14.17
C LEU A 71 13.76 5.12 -14.58
N SER A 72 13.91 4.72 -15.84
CA SER A 72 15.19 4.26 -16.40
C SER A 72 16.24 5.36 -16.34
N LEU A 73 15.90 6.59 -16.74
CA LEU A 73 16.77 7.76 -16.63
C LEU A 73 17.20 7.97 -15.18
N LEU A 74 16.25 8.12 -14.26
CA LEU A 74 16.53 8.41 -12.86
C LEU A 74 17.28 7.28 -12.14
N SER A 75 17.13 6.02 -12.58
CA SER A 75 17.81 4.86 -11.98
C SER A 75 19.29 4.76 -12.35
N ARG A 76 19.71 5.40 -13.45
CA ARG A 76 21.11 5.36 -13.92
C ARG A 76 22.03 6.36 -13.22
N TYR A 77 21.46 7.38 -12.58
CA TYR A 77 22.22 8.39 -11.86
C TYR A 77 22.19 8.13 -10.35
N GLU A 78 23.36 8.20 -9.71
CA GLU A 78 23.45 8.19 -8.25
C GLU A 78 23.12 9.58 -7.72
N GLY A 79 21.84 9.91 -7.61
CA GLY A 79 21.40 11.21 -7.09
C GLY A 79 20.00 11.63 -7.48
N GLU A 80 19.78 12.95 -7.42
CA GLU A 80 18.51 13.60 -7.78
C GLU A 80 18.72 14.41 -9.05
N VAL A 81 17.79 14.33 -10.00
CA VAL A 81 17.86 15.03 -11.30
C VAL A 81 16.87 16.18 -11.32
N CYS A 82 17.28 17.35 -11.81
CA CYS A 82 16.41 18.51 -11.89
C CYS A 82 15.25 18.26 -12.88
N VAL A 83 14.05 18.77 -12.57
CA VAL A 83 12.89 18.65 -13.46
C VAL A 83 13.16 19.17 -14.88
N PHE A 84 13.99 20.21 -15.01
CA PHE A 84 14.34 20.77 -16.32
C PHE A 84 15.17 19.79 -17.16
N GLU A 85 16.20 19.17 -16.56
CA GLU A 85 17.03 18.15 -17.21
C GLU A 85 16.21 16.91 -17.59
N ILE A 86 15.23 16.55 -16.76
CA ILE A 86 14.28 15.48 -17.11
C ILE A 86 13.49 15.89 -18.34
N VAL A 87 12.93 17.10 -18.43
CA VAL A 87 12.15 17.55 -19.59
C VAL A 87 13.01 17.57 -20.86
N GLU A 88 14.23 18.08 -20.79
CA GLU A 88 15.16 18.13 -21.94
C GLU A 88 15.51 16.75 -22.52
N SER A 89 15.36 15.69 -21.72
CA SER A 89 15.61 14.30 -22.16
C SER A 89 14.46 13.69 -23.00
N PHE A 90 13.38 14.45 -23.23
CA PHE A 90 12.19 13.99 -23.94
C PHE A 90 11.73 15.00 -24.99
N THR A 91 11.02 14.51 -26.00
CA THR A 91 10.35 15.35 -27.01
C THR A 91 8.96 15.78 -26.54
N LEU A 92 8.75 15.89 -25.23
CA LEU A 92 7.45 16.16 -24.61
C LEU A 92 7.51 17.47 -23.82
N GLU A 93 6.40 18.20 -23.84
CA GLU A 93 6.26 19.43 -23.08
C GLU A 93 6.29 19.19 -21.56
N GLN A 94 6.77 20.20 -20.83
CA GLN A 94 6.91 20.16 -19.37
C GLN A 94 5.61 19.77 -18.62
N PRO A 95 4.40 20.24 -19.00
CA PRO A 95 3.17 19.84 -18.32
C PRO A 95 2.92 18.33 -18.37
N THR A 96 3.26 17.69 -19.50
CA THR A 96 3.12 16.25 -19.71
C THR A 96 4.10 15.47 -18.83
N ILE A 97 5.37 15.89 -18.80
CA ILE A 97 6.39 15.27 -17.92
C ILE A 97 6.01 15.44 -16.45
N SER A 98 5.55 16.63 -16.05
CA SER A 98 5.10 16.90 -14.68
C SER A 98 3.91 16.02 -14.27
N HIS A 99 2.97 15.77 -15.21
CA HIS A 99 1.87 14.85 -14.98
C HIS A 99 2.36 13.41 -14.72
N HIS A 100 3.30 12.93 -15.53
CA HIS A 100 3.90 11.61 -15.34
C HIS A 100 4.67 11.49 -14.02
N LEU A 101 5.44 12.52 -13.65
CA LEU A 101 6.17 12.57 -12.38
C LEU A 101 5.22 12.57 -11.17
N ARG A 102 4.07 13.25 -11.26
CA ARG A 102 3.04 13.19 -10.24
C ARG A 102 2.49 11.77 -10.07
N ILE A 103 2.12 11.09 -11.16
CA ILE A 103 1.62 9.70 -11.10
C ILE A 103 2.66 8.78 -10.45
N LEU A 104 3.93 8.89 -10.84
CA LEU A 104 5.02 8.09 -10.26
C LEU A 104 5.20 8.38 -8.76
N ARG A 105 5.09 9.65 -8.36
CA ARG A 105 5.20 10.06 -6.95
C ARG A 105 4.00 9.56 -6.13
N ASP A 106 2.80 9.66 -6.67
CA ASP A 106 1.57 9.19 -6.01
C ASP A 106 1.54 7.66 -5.87
N ALA A 107 2.31 6.94 -6.70
CA ALA A 107 2.56 5.51 -6.58
C ALA A 107 3.77 5.17 -5.70
N GLY A 108 4.50 6.17 -5.20
CA GLY A 108 5.69 6.01 -4.36
C GLY A 108 6.92 5.46 -5.08
N LEU A 109 6.96 5.52 -6.42
CA LEU A 109 8.08 5.05 -7.24
C LEU A 109 9.21 6.07 -7.33
N VAL A 110 8.85 7.35 -7.28
CA VAL A 110 9.80 8.47 -7.23
C VAL A 110 9.43 9.38 -6.08
N ASP A 111 10.38 10.21 -5.69
CA ASP A 111 10.17 11.27 -4.72
C ASP A 111 10.91 12.53 -5.20
N CYS A 112 10.66 13.67 -4.56
CA CYS A 112 11.28 14.92 -4.96
C CYS A 112 11.70 15.79 -3.78
N ARG A 113 12.83 16.50 -3.94
CA ARG A 113 13.26 17.56 -3.03
C ARG A 113 13.24 18.90 -3.74
N LYS A 114 12.78 19.94 -3.05
CA LYS A 114 12.94 21.32 -3.52
C LYS A 114 14.29 21.86 -3.07
N LYS A 115 15.04 22.44 -4.01
CA LYS A 115 16.27 23.21 -3.73
C LYS A 115 16.13 24.56 -4.43
N GLY A 116 15.88 25.60 -3.63
CA GLY A 116 15.50 26.92 -4.13
C GLY A 116 14.17 26.86 -4.89
N LEU A 117 14.18 27.35 -6.13
CA LEU A 117 13.00 27.37 -7.01
C LEU A 117 12.76 26.04 -7.74
N TRP A 118 13.73 25.12 -7.70
CA TRP A 118 13.74 23.93 -8.55
C TRP A 118 13.37 22.66 -7.77
N ALA A 119 12.71 21.73 -8.46
CA ALA A 119 12.40 20.41 -7.94
C ALA A 119 13.34 19.37 -8.55
N TYR A 120 13.93 18.54 -7.69
CA TYR A 120 14.84 17.46 -8.04
C TYR A 120 14.19 16.13 -7.72
N TYR A 121 14.14 15.23 -8.69
CA TYR A 121 13.48 13.92 -8.57
C TYR A 121 14.50 12.79 -8.45
N TYR A 122 14.14 11.76 -7.69
CA TYR A 122 14.95 10.56 -7.52
C TYR A 122 14.06 9.33 -7.38
N VAL A 123 14.61 8.16 -7.73
CA VAL A 123 13.91 6.88 -7.62
C VAL A 123 13.91 6.38 -6.18
N ARG A 124 12.78 5.85 -5.75
CA ARG A 124 12.64 5.09 -4.50
C ARG A 124 12.95 3.62 -4.80
N ARG A 125 14.22 3.20 -4.62
CA ARG A 125 14.67 1.85 -5.02
C ARG A 125 13.88 0.73 -4.34
N GLU A 126 13.44 0.96 -3.11
CA GLU A 126 12.60 0.03 -2.36
C GLU A 126 11.25 -0.21 -3.07
N ALA A 127 10.68 0.80 -3.73
CA ALA A 127 9.44 0.67 -4.47
C ALA A 127 9.62 -0.13 -5.76
N LEU A 128 10.75 0.04 -6.47
CA LEU A 128 11.09 -0.80 -7.61
C LEU A 128 11.32 -2.25 -7.20
N ASN A 129 12.00 -2.48 -6.07
CA ASN A 129 12.18 -3.84 -5.53
C ASN A 129 10.82 -4.49 -5.23
N ARG A 130 9.87 -3.76 -4.61
CA ARG A 130 8.50 -4.28 -4.42
C ARG A 130 7.83 -4.66 -5.74
N ALA A 131 7.96 -3.85 -6.79
CA ALA A 131 7.40 -4.18 -8.10
C ALA A 131 8.03 -5.44 -8.71
N ARG A 132 9.36 -5.60 -8.57
CA ARG A 132 10.08 -6.82 -8.96
C ARG A 132 9.58 -8.03 -8.19
N ASP A 133 9.39 -7.90 -6.88
CA ASP A 133 9.00 -9.00 -5.99
C ASP A 133 7.58 -9.49 -6.31
N VAL A 134 6.66 -8.57 -6.65
CA VAL A 134 5.31 -8.93 -7.14
C VAL A 134 5.38 -9.82 -8.37
N ILE A 135 6.17 -9.43 -9.38
CA ILE A 135 6.30 -10.21 -10.61
C ILE A 135 7.01 -11.55 -10.33
N SER A 136 8.03 -11.54 -9.48
CA SER A 136 8.79 -12.74 -9.12
C SER A 136 7.91 -13.76 -8.40
N GLY A 137 6.99 -13.30 -7.53
CA GLY A 137 6.04 -14.15 -6.83
C GLY A 137 5.00 -14.83 -7.73
N ILE A 138 4.75 -14.30 -8.94
CA ILE A 138 3.82 -14.91 -9.91
C ILE A 138 4.51 -16.01 -10.75
N VAL A 139 5.82 -15.88 -10.96
CA VAL A 139 6.62 -16.80 -11.78
C VAL A 139 7.09 -18.04 -11.00
N SER A 140 6.94 -18.02 -9.67
CA SER A 140 7.46 -19.03 -8.74
C SER A 140 6.54 -20.23 -8.55
#